data_AF-A0A975GIR2-F1
#
_entry.id   AF-A0A975GIR2-F1
#
_cell.length_a   1.000
_cell.length_b   1.000
_cell.length_c   1.000
_cell.angle_alpha   90.00
_cell.angle_beta   90.00
_cell.angle_gamma   90.00
#
_symmetry.space_group_name_H-M   'P 1'
#
loop_
_entity.id
_entity.type
_entity.pdbx_description
1 polymer ?
#
loop_
_entity_poly.entity_id
_entity_poly.type
_entity_poly.pdbx_seq_one_letter_code
_entity_poly.pdbx_strand_id
1 'polypeptide(L)'
;MIDFDSLLYPVFDELRRHGIPLGVSEYMAALQAVMAGKGLEDPEKLKRLCGLVWAKSKDDLDFLNVVFEEKAAPLLKAPGDSLKSEKSDKQAPQYCLEQELEKRSFESRQAVKEKSIKPVKHVPQKAKQDFFHLNPILPVSTRDMAQVFRRIRNMQPFGRAEELDVPGTVNSICKTKFFLGPVLKPRRQNRAKLLLFIDCQGSMEPFEWIVNALKKSISKSGMLENIRIYYFHDCPGRYIYEKPGLTAPVPVEHVLNDDYKNYSALIISDAGAARGYFDEERIEDTGKFLEKLKLYIHRYAWLNPVPVKRWTAATAEDIAQMIPMFALDQDSLNDMINVLKGQS
;
A
#
# COMPACT_ATOMS: atom_id res chain seq x y z
N MET A 1 24.46 12.25 28.35
CA MET A 1 23.05 11.89 28.07
C MET A 1 22.99 10.38 28.13
N ILE A 2 22.18 9.80 29.01
CA ILE A 2 22.08 8.34 29.13
C ILE A 2 21.44 7.83 27.84
N ASP A 3 22.11 6.93 27.14
CA ASP A 3 21.55 6.26 25.97
C ASP A 3 20.56 5.19 26.44
N PHE A 4 19.26 5.49 26.35
CA PHE A 4 18.19 4.62 26.83
C PHE A 4 18.09 3.31 26.04
N ASP A 5 18.58 3.31 24.80
CA ASP A 5 18.64 2.12 23.95
C ASP A 5 19.63 1.11 24.54
N SER A 6 20.82 1.58 24.95
CA SER A 6 21.84 0.78 25.64
C SER A 6 21.39 0.20 26.98
N LEU A 7 20.38 0.81 27.64
CA LEU A 7 19.83 0.33 28.91
C LEU A 7 18.73 -0.74 28.72
N LEU A 8 17.83 -0.53 27.76
CA LEU A 8 16.63 -1.37 27.60
C LEU A 8 16.85 -2.54 26.64
N TYR A 9 17.69 -2.38 25.62
CA TYR A 9 17.96 -3.40 24.61
C TYR A 9 18.48 -4.72 25.19
N PRO A 10 19.45 -4.74 26.14
CA PRO A 10 19.95 -6.00 26.70
C PRO A 10 18.89 -6.79 27.46
N VAL A 11 17.97 -6.10 28.13
CA VAL A 11 16.85 -6.74 28.84
C VAL A 11 15.85 -7.28 27.83
N PHE A 12 15.49 -6.50 26.81
CA PHE A 12 14.55 -6.90 25.77
C PHE A 12 15.03 -8.13 24.98
N ASP A 13 16.31 -8.15 24.58
CA ASP A 13 16.88 -9.25 23.79
C ASP A 13 16.90 -10.56 24.59
N GLU A 14 17.21 -10.51 25.89
CA GLU A 14 17.24 -11.71 26.73
C GLU A 14 15.83 -12.27 27.01
N LEU A 15 14.84 -11.40 27.20
CA LEU A 15 13.42 -11.81 27.30
C LEU A 15 12.94 -12.51 26.03
N ARG A 16 13.35 -12.01 24.86
CA ARG A 16 13.00 -12.59 23.58
C ARG A 16 13.68 -13.95 23.35
N ARG A 17 14.94 -14.10 23.76
CA ARG A 17 15.65 -15.40 23.71
C ARG A 17 15.04 -16.46 24.63
N HIS A 18 14.47 -16.04 25.75
CA HIS A 18 13.72 -16.92 26.65
C HIS A 18 12.34 -17.32 26.10
N GLY A 19 11.93 -16.79 24.94
CA GLY A 19 10.71 -17.19 24.25
C GLY A 19 9.47 -16.34 24.55
N ILE A 20 9.64 -15.19 25.21
CA ILE A 20 8.53 -14.25 25.45
C ILE A 20 8.20 -13.55 24.12
N PRO A 21 6.93 -13.55 23.66
CA PRO A 21 6.54 -12.99 22.37
C PRO A 21 6.50 -11.44 22.44
N LEU A 22 7.69 -10.85 22.33
CA LEU A 22 7.92 -9.41 22.28
C LEU A 22 8.27 -8.97 20.85
N GLY A 23 7.53 -7.99 20.35
CA GLY A 23 7.73 -7.37 19.04
C GLY A 23 8.41 -6.01 19.12
N VAL A 24 8.71 -5.45 17.94
CA VAL A 24 9.30 -4.09 17.82
C VAL A 24 8.35 -3.03 18.35
N SER A 25 7.03 -3.23 18.23
CA SER A 25 6.00 -2.36 18.79
C SER A 25 6.11 -2.21 20.30
N GLU A 26 6.31 -3.32 21.03
CA GLU A 26 6.41 -3.34 22.48
C GLU A 26 7.73 -2.76 22.97
N TYR A 27 8.81 -2.93 22.19
CA TYR A 27 10.07 -2.25 22.44
C TYR A 27 9.94 -0.74 22.31
N MET A 28 9.39 -0.28 21.19
CA MET A 28 9.19 1.15 20.92
C MET A 28 8.23 1.80 21.91
N ALA A 29 7.21 1.10 22.38
CA ALA A 29 6.29 1.60 23.41
C ALA A 29 6.99 1.84 24.75
N ALA A 30 7.86 0.93 25.18
CA ALA A 30 8.66 1.11 26.39
C ALA A 30 9.66 2.26 26.23
N LEU A 31 10.35 2.35 25.09
CA LEU A 31 11.31 3.39 24.79
C LEU A 31 10.64 4.78 24.74
N GLN A 32 9.48 4.91 24.09
CA GLN A 32 8.69 6.14 24.08
C GLN A 32 8.22 6.58 25.47
N ALA A 33 7.82 5.62 26.32
CA ALA A 33 7.39 5.93 27.68
C ALA A 33 8.56 6.47 28.53
N VAL A 34 9.75 5.88 28.37
CA VAL A 34 10.98 6.34 29.04
C VAL A 34 11.43 7.71 28.50
N MET A 35 11.39 7.93 27.20
CA MET A 35 11.69 9.23 26.58
C MET A 35 10.70 10.33 27.01
N ALA A 36 9.45 9.98 27.29
CA ALA A 36 8.45 10.88 27.86
C ALA A 36 8.68 11.17 29.37
N GLY A 37 9.78 10.69 29.95
CA GLY A 37 10.17 10.91 31.33
C GLY A 37 9.44 10.02 32.34
N LYS A 38 8.73 8.97 31.91
CA LYS A 38 8.04 8.05 32.82
C LYS A 38 9.02 6.98 33.31
N GLY A 39 9.12 6.82 34.63
CA GLY A 39 9.88 5.72 35.26
C GLY A 39 11.37 5.96 35.49
N LEU A 40 11.90 7.14 35.11
CA LEU A 40 13.31 7.50 35.32
C LEU A 40 13.66 8.03 36.72
N GLU A 41 12.66 8.17 37.58
CA GLU A 41 12.83 8.66 38.96
C GLU A 41 13.44 7.59 39.90
N ASP A 42 13.22 6.31 39.59
CA ASP A 42 13.58 5.19 40.46
C ASP A 42 13.72 3.90 39.62
N PRO A 43 14.81 3.12 39.75
CA PRO A 43 14.97 1.82 39.10
C PRO A 43 13.77 0.87 39.32
N GLU A 44 13.09 0.94 40.47
CA GLU A 44 11.88 0.13 40.70
C GLU A 44 10.70 0.54 39.84
N LYS A 45 10.55 1.83 39.54
CA LYS A 45 9.47 2.34 38.67
C LYS A 45 9.73 1.97 37.21
N LEU A 46 10.98 2.00 36.76
CA LEU A 46 11.36 1.55 35.42
C LEU A 46 11.08 0.05 35.24
N LYS A 47 11.47 -0.76 36.24
CA LYS A 47 11.18 -2.20 36.27
C LYS A 47 9.69 -2.49 36.17
N ARG A 48 8.85 -1.75 36.91
CA ARG A 48 7.38 -1.86 36.82
C ARG A 48 6.83 -1.47 35.46
N LEU A 49 7.37 -0.43 34.83
CA LEU A 49 6.98 -0.01 33.49
C LEU A 49 7.29 -1.11 32.46
N CYS A 50 8.52 -1.64 32.48
CA CYS A 50 8.90 -2.78 31.64
C CYS A 50 7.99 -4.00 31.90
N GLY A 51 7.66 -4.29 33.16
CA GLY A 51 6.70 -5.33 33.52
C GLY A 51 5.31 -5.12 32.90
N LEU A 52 4.79 -3.90 32.91
CA LEU A 52 3.48 -3.58 32.33
C LEU A 52 3.45 -3.72 30.80
N VAL A 53 4.56 -3.42 30.13
CA VAL A 53 4.64 -3.44 28.66
C VAL A 53 5.06 -4.81 28.13
N TRP A 54 5.93 -5.53 28.84
CA TRP A 54 6.58 -6.75 28.33
C TRP A 54 6.11 -8.04 28.99
N ALA A 55 5.64 -8.03 30.24
CA ALA A 55 5.19 -9.26 30.90
C ALA A 55 3.70 -9.54 30.60
N LYS A 56 3.40 -10.72 30.04
CA LYS A 56 2.03 -11.16 29.73
C LYS A 56 1.52 -12.22 30.72
N SER A 57 2.41 -12.78 31.53
CA SER A 57 2.12 -13.74 32.59
C SER A 57 2.93 -13.43 33.86
N LYS A 58 2.57 -14.09 34.96
CA LYS A 58 3.30 -13.97 36.23
C LYS A 58 4.74 -14.53 36.11
N ASP A 59 4.91 -15.60 35.34
CA ASP A 59 6.21 -16.22 35.10
C ASP A 59 7.13 -15.30 34.27
N ASP A 60 6.58 -14.59 33.27
CA ASP A 60 7.33 -13.59 32.49
C ASP A 60 7.80 -12.42 33.37
N LEU A 61 6.97 -12.02 34.33
CA LEU A 61 7.26 -10.94 35.25
C LEU A 61 8.38 -11.34 36.22
N ASP A 62 8.35 -12.57 36.72
CA ASP A 62 9.40 -13.12 37.59
C ASP A 62 10.74 -13.24 36.84
N PHE A 63 10.71 -13.67 35.57
CA PHE A 63 11.90 -13.74 34.73
C PHE A 63 12.45 -12.35 34.38
N LEU A 64 11.59 -11.40 34.02
CA LEU A 64 11.96 -10.00 33.79
C LEU A 64 12.61 -9.39 35.02
N ASN A 65 12.11 -9.71 36.21
CA ASN A 65 12.67 -9.21 37.45
C ASN A 65 14.12 -9.66 37.66
N VAL A 66 14.46 -10.88 37.27
CA VAL A 66 15.83 -11.43 37.36
C VAL A 66 16.74 -10.76 36.33
N VAL A 67 16.32 -10.71 35.07
CA VAL A 67 17.11 -10.14 33.97
C VAL A 67 17.37 -8.63 34.17
N PHE A 68 16.36 -7.90 34.68
CA PHE A 68 16.48 -6.47 34.93
C PHE A 68 17.51 -6.17 36.03
N GLU A 69 17.55 -6.95 37.11
CA GLU A 69 18.56 -6.81 38.16
C GLU A 69 19.97 -7.17 37.68
N GLU A 70 20.08 -8.15 36.77
CA GLU A 70 21.38 -8.58 36.25
C GLU A 70 21.97 -7.60 35.23
N LYS A 71 21.14 -7.04 34.34
CA LYS A 71 21.60 -6.28 33.17
C LYS A 71 21.36 -4.76 33.25
N ALA A 72 20.23 -4.32 33.81
CA ALA A 72 19.83 -2.91 33.80
C ALA A 72 20.13 -2.18 35.12
N ALA A 73 19.93 -2.83 36.27
CA ALA A 73 20.20 -2.23 37.58
C ALA A 73 21.66 -1.77 37.82
N PRO A 74 22.71 -2.45 37.31
CA PRO A 74 24.10 -1.99 37.45
C PRO A 74 24.37 -0.68 36.69
N LEU A 75 23.71 -0.49 35.55
CA LEU A 75 23.86 0.69 34.69
C LEU A 75 23.18 1.93 35.28
N LEU A 76 22.20 1.75 36.17
CA LEU A 76 21.48 2.82 36.86
C LEU A 76 22.15 3.26 38.17
N LYS A 77 23.09 2.48 38.72
CA LYS A 77 23.77 2.75 40.00
C LYS A 77 25.15 3.41 39.87
N ALA A 78 25.62 3.69 38.65
CA ALA A 78 26.87 4.42 38.46
C ALA A 78 26.75 5.87 39.00
N PRO A 79 27.75 6.41 39.72
CA PRO A 79 27.64 7.72 40.37
C PRO A 79 27.89 8.87 39.38
N GLY A 80 26.96 9.84 39.37
CA GLY A 80 27.01 11.12 38.63
C GLY A 80 26.11 11.06 37.39
N ASP A 81 25.03 11.83 37.23
CA ASP A 81 24.78 13.19 37.67
C ASP A 81 23.27 13.46 37.67
N SER A 82 22.84 14.35 38.55
CA SER A 82 21.46 14.66 38.89
C SER A 82 20.54 15.05 37.72
N LEU A 83 19.30 14.53 37.75
CA LEU A 83 18.17 14.95 36.92
C LEU A 83 17.71 16.36 37.31
N LYS A 84 17.98 17.35 36.45
CA LYS A 84 17.21 18.61 36.38
C LYS A 84 16.59 18.78 35.00
N SER A 85 15.30 19.10 35.03
CA SER A 85 14.50 19.54 33.89
C SER A 85 14.90 20.94 33.44
N GLU A 86 15.21 21.14 32.16
CA GLU A 86 15.10 22.46 31.53
C GLU A 86 14.44 22.37 30.16
N LYS A 87 13.44 23.23 29.97
CA LYS A 87 12.82 23.57 28.69
C LYS A 87 13.71 24.60 27.98
N SER A 88 13.96 24.44 26.68
CA SER A 88 14.14 25.59 25.77
C SER A 88 14.18 25.16 24.30
N ASP A 89 13.47 25.93 23.49
CA ASP A 89 13.51 26.01 22.04
C ASP A 89 14.92 26.20 21.44
N LYS A 90 15.00 25.84 20.14
CA LYS A 90 15.83 26.39 19.04
C LYS A 90 16.91 25.46 18.46
N GLN A 91 16.68 25.23 17.16
CA GLN A 91 17.64 25.15 16.03
C GLN A 91 18.66 24.00 15.95
N ALA A 92 18.57 23.28 14.83
CA ALA A 92 19.61 22.42 14.28
C ALA A 92 20.89 23.22 13.96
N PRO A 93 22.08 22.58 14.01
CA PRO A 93 22.68 22.20 12.73
C PRO A 93 23.49 20.87 12.74
N GLN A 94 23.33 20.12 11.64
CA GLN A 94 24.36 19.57 10.75
C GLN A 94 25.71 19.10 11.34
N TYR A 95 25.94 17.77 11.34
CA TYR A 95 27.26 17.14 11.21
C TYR A 95 27.05 15.74 10.57
N CYS A 96 27.39 15.53 9.30
CA CYS A 96 28.72 15.25 8.73
C CYS A 96 29.21 13.83 9.08
N LEU A 97 29.03 12.95 8.09
CA LEU A 97 29.26 11.51 8.12
C LEU A 97 30.64 11.23 7.51
N GLU A 98 31.72 11.36 8.28
CA GLU A 98 33.08 10.99 7.85
C GLU A 98 33.99 11.05 9.07
N GLN A 99 34.39 9.90 9.63
CA GLN A 99 35.72 9.68 10.25
C GLN A 99 35.96 8.33 10.96
N GLU A 100 35.06 7.34 10.93
CA GLU A 100 35.29 6.08 11.67
C GLU A 100 35.67 4.86 10.79
N LEU A 101 36.52 5.04 9.77
CA LEU A 101 37.02 3.93 8.93
C LEU A 101 38.55 3.69 8.96
N GLU A 102 39.34 4.46 9.71
CA GLU A 102 40.82 4.35 9.65
C GLU A 102 41.53 3.81 10.91
N LYS A 103 40.83 3.17 11.87
CA LYS A 103 41.49 2.61 13.07
C LYS A 103 41.40 1.09 13.24
N ARG A 104 41.19 0.34 12.14
CA ARG A 104 41.29 -1.13 12.15
C ARG A 104 42.26 -1.66 11.09
N SER A 105 43.47 -1.12 11.11
CA SER A 105 44.60 -1.73 10.41
C SER A 105 45.87 -1.49 11.22
N PHE A 106 46.16 -2.41 12.15
CA PHE A 106 47.49 -2.94 12.46
C PHE A 106 47.41 -3.73 13.77
N GLU A 107 47.31 -5.05 13.69
CA GLU A 107 48.01 -5.92 14.62
C GLU A 107 48.24 -7.28 13.96
N SER A 108 49.52 -7.58 13.82
CA SER A 108 50.08 -8.62 12.98
C SER A 108 50.18 -9.96 13.71
N ARG A 109 49.62 -11.00 13.07
CA ARG A 109 50.13 -12.37 12.89
C ARG A 109 50.98 -12.97 14.04
N GLN A 110 50.39 -13.90 14.78
CA GLN A 110 51.12 -15.04 15.34
C GLN A 110 50.64 -16.35 14.67
N ALA A 111 51.60 -17.11 14.17
CA ALA A 111 51.38 -18.37 13.46
C ALA A 111 51.03 -19.51 14.42
N VAL A 112 49.83 -20.07 14.28
CA VAL A 112 49.41 -21.29 14.98
C VAL A 112 49.43 -22.45 13.99
N LYS A 113 50.17 -23.51 14.36
CA LYS A 113 50.34 -24.75 13.59
C LYS A 113 49.00 -25.42 13.29
N GLU A 114 48.74 -25.65 12.00
CA GLU A 114 47.59 -26.41 11.50
C GLU A 114 47.63 -27.86 11.99
N LYS A 115 46.67 -28.24 12.83
CA LYS A 115 46.30 -29.65 13.04
C LYS A 115 45.26 -30.01 11.98
N SER A 116 45.57 -31.01 11.15
CA SER A 116 44.65 -31.59 10.18
C SER A 116 43.36 -32.05 10.85
N ILE A 117 42.26 -31.35 10.59
CA ILE A 117 40.91 -31.74 10.97
C ILE A 117 40.34 -32.55 9.80
N LYS A 118 40.00 -33.82 10.04
CA LYS A 118 39.32 -34.67 9.04
C LYS A 118 37.94 -34.07 8.71
N PRO A 119 37.46 -34.13 7.46
CA PRO A 119 36.21 -33.50 7.07
C PRO A 119 35.05 -34.19 7.78
N VAL A 120 34.35 -33.45 8.64
CA VAL A 120 33.05 -33.86 9.18
C VAL A 120 32.10 -33.91 7.99
N LYS A 121 31.51 -35.09 7.74
CA LYS A 121 30.42 -35.22 6.76
C LYS A 121 29.24 -34.41 7.29
N HIS A 122 29.13 -33.16 6.84
CA HIS A 122 27.93 -32.36 7.04
C HIS A 122 26.82 -33.04 6.24
N VAL A 123 25.96 -33.81 6.92
CA VAL A 123 24.66 -34.16 6.36
C VAL A 123 23.93 -32.82 6.24
N PRO A 124 23.51 -32.37 5.04
CA PRO A 124 22.72 -31.15 4.94
C PRO A 124 21.40 -31.42 5.67
N GLN A 125 21.31 -31.03 6.93
CA GLN A 125 20.02 -30.86 7.56
C GLN A 125 19.38 -29.74 6.74
N LYS A 126 18.41 -30.12 5.90
CA LYS A 126 17.45 -29.15 5.35
C LYS A 126 16.87 -28.47 6.58
N ALA A 127 17.36 -27.28 6.90
CA ALA A 127 16.56 -26.33 7.63
C ALA A 127 15.22 -26.32 6.88
N LYS A 128 14.15 -26.76 7.52
CA LYS A 128 12.82 -26.37 7.07
C LYS A 128 12.86 -24.86 7.13
N GLN A 129 13.17 -24.25 6.00
CA GLN A 129 12.73 -22.90 5.73
C GLN A 129 11.23 -23.04 5.75
N ASP A 130 10.64 -22.81 6.92
CA ASP A 130 9.23 -22.53 7.03
C ASP A 130 9.06 -21.21 6.27
N PHE A 131 8.90 -21.34 4.95
CA PHE A 131 8.47 -20.26 4.10
C PHE A 131 7.09 -19.92 4.62
N PHE A 132 7.01 -18.89 5.48
CA PHE A 132 5.77 -18.21 5.74
C PHE A 132 5.30 -17.73 4.37
N HIS A 133 4.37 -18.48 3.76
CA HIS A 133 3.60 -18.01 2.63
C HIS A 133 2.73 -16.89 3.18
N LEU A 134 3.31 -15.68 3.26
CA LEU A 134 2.58 -14.46 3.48
C LEU A 134 1.63 -14.33 2.30
N ASN A 135 0.40 -14.82 2.46
CA ASN A 135 -0.66 -14.57 1.50
C ASN A 135 -0.96 -13.08 1.63
N PRO A 136 -0.63 -12.26 0.61
CA PRO A 136 -0.91 -10.84 0.68
C PRO A 136 -2.44 -10.69 0.74
N ILE A 137 -2.94 -10.25 1.89
CA ILE A 137 -4.36 -9.96 2.07
C ILE A 137 -4.62 -8.66 1.30
N LEU A 138 -5.41 -8.76 0.23
CA LEU A 138 -5.86 -7.60 -0.51
C LEU A 138 -6.67 -6.69 0.42
N PRO A 139 -6.48 -5.36 0.37
CA PRO A 139 -7.35 -4.40 1.08
C PRO A 139 -8.83 -4.59 0.75
N VAL A 140 -9.12 -5.02 -0.49
CA VAL A 140 -10.46 -5.35 -0.97
C VAL A 140 -10.41 -6.72 -1.64
N SER A 141 -11.34 -7.62 -1.29
CA SER A 141 -11.34 -8.96 -1.87
C SER A 141 -11.58 -8.93 -3.39
N THR A 142 -11.07 -9.91 -4.12
CA THR A 142 -11.30 -10.02 -5.58
C THR A 142 -12.78 -10.17 -5.92
N ARG A 143 -13.57 -10.77 -5.03
CA ARG A 143 -15.02 -10.88 -5.17
C ARG A 143 -15.69 -9.52 -5.03
N ASP A 144 -15.29 -8.71 -4.07
CA ASP A 144 -15.89 -7.40 -3.83
C ASP A 144 -15.52 -6.44 -4.96
N MET A 145 -14.25 -6.42 -5.38
CA MET A 145 -13.82 -5.71 -6.59
C MET A 145 -14.65 -6.13 -7.81
N ALA A 146 -14.83 -7.44 -8.01
CA ALA A 146 -15.65 -7.97 -9.09
C ALA A 146 -17.11 -7.49 -9.02
N GLN A 147 -17.71 -7.44 -7.83
CA GLN A 147 -19.07 -6.94 -7.64
C GLN A 147 -19.18 -5.44 -7.96
N VAL A 148 -18.22 -4.64 -7.49
CA VAL A 148 -18.18 -3.20 -7.77
C VAL A 148 -18.05 -2.96 -9.28
N PHE A 149 -17.11 -3.60 -9.96
CA PHE A 149 -16.91 -3.42 -11.41
C PHE A 149 -18.07 -3.95 -12.26
N ARG A 150 -18.91 -4.89 -11.78
CA ARG A 150 -20.15 -5.26 -12.49
C ARG A 150 -21.11 -4.09 -12.64
N ARG A 151 -21.06 -3.10 -11.74
CA ARG A 151 -21.92 -1.91 -11.79
C ARG A 151 -21.57 -0.97 -12.95
N ILE A 152 -20.35 -1.04 -13.50
CA ILE A 152 -19.95 -0.29 -14.72
C ILE A 152 -20.79 -0.70 -15.94
N ARG A 153 -21.31 -1.93 -15.97
CA ARG A 153 -22.04 -2.46 -17.12
C ARG A 153 -23.16 -1.52 -17.55
N ASN A 154 -23.17 -1.19 -18.83
CA ASN A 154 -24.23 -0.39 -19.45
C ASN A 154 -24.99 -1.27 -20.44
N MET A 155 -25.99 -1.99 -19.93
CA MET A 155 -26.81 -2.90 -20.73
C MET A 155 -27.76 -2.08 -21.59
N GLN A 156 -27.52 -2.03 -22.90
CA GLN A 156 -28.34 -1.28 -23.86
C GLN A 156 -29.02 -2.26 -24.83
N PRO A 157 -30.27 -2.01 -25.26
CA PRO A 157 -30.91 -2.79 -26.32
C PRO A 157 -30.06 -2.73 -27.60
N PHE A 158 -29.88 -3.88 -28.25
CA PHE A 158 -29.13 -3.97 -29.49
C PHE A 158 -29.75 -4.98 -30.46
N GLY A 159 -29.73 -4.63 -31.76
CA GLY A 159 -30.19 -5.50 -32.82
C GLY A 159 -31.71 -5.54 -32.98
N ARG A 160 -32.19 -6.62 -33.61
CA ARG A 160 -33.62 -6.86 -33.84
C ARG A 160 -34.31 -7.34 -32.57
N ALA A 161 -35.62 -7.15 -32.50
CA ALA A 161 -36.44 -7.64 -31.41
C ALA A 161 -36.61 -9.16 -31.51
N GLU A 162 -35.76 -9.90 -30.80
CA GLU A 162 -35.70 -11.37 -30.84
C GLU A 162 -36.02 -12.00 -29.47
N GLU A 163 -35.95 -11.24 -28.38
CA GLU A 163 -36.19 -11.74 -27.03
C GLU A 163 -37.67 -11.55 -26.64
N LEU A 164 -38.30 -12.57 -26.06
CA LEU A 164 -39.69 -12.49 -25.62
C LEU A 164 -39.83 -11.53 -24.42
N ASP A 165 -40.65 -10.50 -24.57
CA ASP A 165 -41.02 -9.62 -23.46
C ASP A 165 -42.31 -10.11 -22.80
N VAL A 166 -42.16 -10.96 -21.77
CA VAL A 166 -43.30 -11.52 -21.05
C VAL A 166 -44.19 -10.43 -20.44
N PRO A 167 -43.66 -9.41 -19.71
CA PRO A 167 -44.50 -8.34 -19.16
C PRO A 167 -45.23 -7.52 -20.24
N GLY A 168 -44.54 -7.17 -21.33
CA GLY A 168 -45.14 -6.46 -22.46
C GLY A 168 -46.25 -7.27 -23.13
N THR A 169 -46.04 -8.58 -23.27
CA THR A 169 -47.04 -9.51 -23.82
C THR A 169 -48.27 -9.61 -22.93
N VAL A 170 -48.09 -9.80 -21.61
CA VAL A 170 -49.19 -9.84 -20.65
C VAL A 170 -49.98 -8.54 -20.66
N ASN A 171 -49.29 -7.39 -20.64
CA ASN A 171 -49.95 -6.08 -20.70
C ASN A 171 -50.74 -5.88 -22.01
N SER A 172 -50.22 -6.37 -23.14
CA SER A 172 -50.92 -6.33 -24.42
C SER A 172 -52.22 -7.12 -24.35
N ILE A 173 -52.16 -8.37 -23.85
CA ILE A 173 -53.34 -9.24 -23.66
C ILE A 173 -54.37 -8.56 -22.73
N CYS A 174 -53.93 -7.99 -21.62
CA CYS A 174 -54.82 -7.32 -20.67
C CYS A 174 -55.54 -6.12 -21.29
N LYS A 175 -54.89 -5.38 -22.21
CA LYS A 175 -55.48 -4.21 -22.87
C LYS A 175 -56.43 -4.58 -24.01
N THR A 176 -56.03 -5.50 -24.88
CA THR A 176 -56.81 -5.86 -26.08
C THR A 176 -57.83 -6.96 -25.81
N LYS A 177 -57.73 -7.66 -24.67
CA LYS A 177 -58.48 -8.88 -24.31
C LYS A 177 -58.26 -10.08 -25.24
N PHE A 178 -57.32 -9.98 -26.18
CA PHE A 178 -56.97 -11.04 -27.13
C PHE A 178 -55.46 -11.18 -27.26
N PHE A 179 -54.99 -12.42 -27.43
CA PHE A 179 -53.60 -12.70 -27.73
C PHE A 179 -53.32 -12.47 -29.21
N LEU A 180 -52.81 -11.28 -29.55
CA LEU A 180 -52.44 -10.91 -30.92
C LEU A 180 -51.06 -11.45 -31.33
N GLY A 181 -50.23 -11.84 -30.36
CA GLY A 181 -48.89 -12.37 -30.57
C GLY A 181 -47.92 -11.95 -29.46
N PRO A 182 -46.73 -12.57 -29.41
CA PRO A 182 -45.69 -12.22 -28.45
C PRO A 182 -45.12 -10.83 -28.74
N VAL A 183 -45.00 -9.99 -27.71
CA VAL A 183 -44.25 -8.74 -27.80
C VAL A 183 -42.77 -9.08 -27.66
N LEU A 184 -41.98 -8.75 -28.69
CA LEU A 184 -40.55 -8.98 -28.70
C LEU A 184 -39.79 -7.71 -28.34
N LYS A 185 -38.65 -7.87 -27.68
CA LYS A 185 -37.70 -6.79 -27.38
C LYS A 185 -36.30 -7.14 -27.87
N PRO A 186 -35.47 -6.14 -28.19
CA PRO A 186 -34.08 -6.41 -28.55
C PRO A 186 -33.30 -6.96 -27.36
N ARG A 187 -32.37 -7.87 -27.62
CA ARG A 187 -31.46 -8.40 -26.60
C ARG A 187 -30.61 -7.25 -26.05
N ARG A 188 -30.36 -7.25 -24.75
CA ARG A 188 -29.46 -6.26 -24.13
C ARG A 188 -28.01 -6.72 -24.20
N GLN A 189 -27.13 -5.84 -24.66
CA GLN A 189 -25.68 -6.06 -24.68
C GLN A 189 -24.96 -5.00 -23.85
N ASN A 190 -23.82 -5.37 -23.27
CA ASN A 190 -23.01 -4.45 -22.48
C ASN A 190 -22.21 -3.52 -23.40
N ARG A 191 -22.58 -2.25 -23.43
CA ARG A 191 -21.91 -1.21 -24.24
C ARG A 191 -21.00 -0.29 -23.45
N ALA A 192 -20.71 -0.63 -22.19
CA ALA A 192 -19.76 0.15 -21.43
C ALA A 192 -18.34 0.04 -22.05
N LYS A 193 -17.70 1.20 -22.16
CA LYS A 193 -16.40 1.41 -22.81
C LYS A 193 -15.46 2.04 -21.78
N LEU A 194 -14.31 1.42 -21.54
CA LEU A 194 -13.38 1.82 -20.50
C LEU A 194 -11.96 1.92 -21.06
N LEU A 195 -11.32 3.07 -20.82
CA LEU A 195 -9.89 3.28 -21.00
C LEU A 195 -9.22 3.16 -19.64
N LEU A 196 -8.21 2.31 -19.55
CA LEU A 196 -7.46 2.08 -18.32
C LEU A 196 -6.01 2.53 -18.52
N PHE A 197 -5.58 3.52 -17.76
CA PHE A 197 -4.19 3.98 -17.71
C PHE A 197 -3.56 3.46 -16.43
N ILE A 198 -2.43 2.77 -16.53
CA ILE A 198 -1.79 2.12 -15.40
C ILE A 198 -0.35 2.57 -15.31
N ASP A 199 -0.01 3.16 -14.18
CA ASP A 199 1.37 3.46 -13.82
C ASP A 199 2.12 2.17 -13.47
N CYS A 200 3.33 2.06 -13.96
CA CYS A 200 4.19 0.91 -13.77
C CYS A 200 5.64 1.34 -13.51
N GLN A 201 6.39 0.43 -12.90
CA GLN A 201 7.77 0.64 -12.42
C GLN A 201 7.86 1.58 -11.21
N GLY A 202 9.05 1.68 -10.62
CA GLY A 202 9.34 2.58 -9.50
C GLY A 202 8.45 2.33 -8.30
N SER A 203 7.80 3.38 -7.80
CA SER A 203 6.98 3.31 -6.58
C SER A 203 5.69 2.49 -6.74
N MET A 204 5.33 2.10 -7.97
CA MET A 204 4.21 1.20 -8.26
C MET A 204 4.54 -0.29 -8.20
N GLU A 205 5.82 -0.69 -8.15
CA GLU A 205 6.23 -2.11 -8.07
C GLU A 205 5.60 -2.87 -6.89
N PRO A 206 5.55 -2.32 -5.65
CA PRO A 206 4.92 -3.01 -4.52
C PRO A 206 3.42 -3.25 -4.69
N PHE A 207 2.76 -2.53 -5.60
CA PHE A 207 1.32 -2.60 -5.83
C PHE A 207 0.94 -3.46 -7.04
N GLU A 208 1.92 -4.04 -7.75
CA GLU A 208 1.68 -4.78 -8.99
C GLU A 208 0.65 -5.92 -8.81
N TRP A 209 0.73 -6.65 -7.70
CA TRP A 209 -0.19 -7.74 -7.38
C TRP A 209 -1.65 -7.26 -7.22
N ILE A 210 -1.86 -6.07 -6.63
CA ILE A 210 -3.18 -5.44 -6.51
C ILE A 210 -3.67 -4.97 -7.88
N VAL A 211 -2.82 -4.26 -8.63
CA VAL A 211 -3.14 -3.79 -9.99
C VAL A 211 -3.51 -4.98 -10.89
N ASN A 212 -2.79 -6.09 -10.76
CA ASN A 212 -3.11 -7.34 -11.45
C ASN A 212 -4.46 -7.93 -11.01
N ALA A 213 -4.79 -7.87 -9.71
CA ALA A 213 -6.11 -8.28 -9.20
C ALA A 213 -7.25 -7.38 -9.71
N LEU A 214 -7.03 -6.06 -9.77
CA LEU A 214 -7.94 -5.07 -10.33
C LEU A 214 -8.18 -5.32 -11.82
N LYS A 215 -7.11 -5.45 -12.62
CA LYS A 215 -7.20 -5.80 -14.05
C LYS A 215 -8.02 -7.06 -14.26
N LYS A 216 -7.71 -8.13 -13.52
CA LYS A 216 -8.48 -9.40 -13.60
C LYS A 216 -9.96 -9.19 -13.25
N SER A 217 -10.25 -8.40 -12.21
CA SER A 217 -11.61 -8.11 -11.77
C SER A 217 -12.39 -7.32 -12.81
N ILE A 218 -11.77 -6.31 -13.42
CA ILE A 218 -12.34 -5.48 -14.50
C ILE A 218 -12.63 -6.33 -15.74
N SER A 219 -11.64 -7.11 -16.22
CA SER A 219 -11.79 -7.92 -17.43
C SER A 219 -12.84 -9.04 -17.27
N LYS A 220 -12.81 -9.77 -16.14
CA LYS A 220 -13.74 -10.90 -15.92
C LYS A 220 -15.14 -10.44 -15.53
N SER A 221 -15.26 -9.42 -14.70
CA SER A 221 -16.53 -9.06 -14.06
C SER A 221 -17.25 -7.95 -14.82
N GLY A 222 -16.52 -7.04 -15.43
CA GLY A 222 -17.10 -6.04 -16.31
C GLY A 222 -17.79 -6.69 -17.51
N MET A 223 -17.26 -7.80 -18.04
CA MET A 223 -17.67 -8.35 -19.36
C MET A 223 -17.76 -7.23 -20.40
N LEU A 224 -16.79 -6.33 -20.32
CA LEU A 224 -16.70 -5.14 -21.14
C LEU A 224 -16.01 -5.58 -22.43
N GLU A 225 -16.75 -5.59 -23.53
CA GLU A 225 -16.19 -5.92 -24.85
C GLU A 225 -15.13 -4.90 -25.29
N ASN A 226 -15.14 -3.70 -24.69
CA ASN A 226 -14.33 -2.55 -25.09
C ASN A 226 -13.51 -1.98 -23.92
N ILE A 227 -12.60 -2.78 -23.35
CA ILE A 227 -11.55 -2.28 -22.44
C ILE A 227 -10.27 -2.09 -23.25
N ARG A 228 -9.68 -0.89 -23.21
CA ARG A 228 -8.32 -0.67 -23.69
C ARG A 228 -7.42 -0.32 -22.51
N ILE A 229 -6.25 -0.95 -22.45
CA ILE A 229 -5.30 -0.81 -21.34
C ILE A 229 -4.02 -0.19 -21.89
N TYR A 230 -3.57 0.87 -21.26
CA TYR A 230 -2.32 1.56 -21.55
C TYR A 230 -1.51 1.72 -20.27
N TYR A 231 -0.19 1.75 -20.43
CA TYR A 231 0.78 1.84 -19.36
C TYR A 231 1.61 3.12 -19.51
N PHE A 232 2.04 3.68 -18.39
CA PHE A 232 2.92 4.84 -18.31
C PHE A 232 3.82 4.73 -17.08
N HIS A 233 4.75 5.67 -16.91
CA HIS A 233 5.60 5.79 -15.73
C HIS A 233 5.44 7.19 -15.15
N ASP A 234 5.02 7.29 -13.89
CA ASP A 234 4.75 8.50 -13.11
C ASP A 234 3.63 9.43 -13.66
N CYS A 235 3.69 9.83 -14.93
CA CYS A 235 2.69 10.61 -15.65
C CYS A 235 2.63 10.22 -17.14
N PRO A 236 1.45 10.17 -17.79
CA PRO A 236 1.36 10.03 -19.23
C PRO A 236 1.92 11.26 -19.96
N GLY A 237 3.10 11.12 -20.56
CA GLY A 237 3.75 12.16 -21.36
C GLY A 237 3.23 12.20 -22.80
N ARG A 238 4.16 12.32 -23.78
CA ARG A 238 3.81 12.27 -25.21
C ARG A 238 3.39 10.87 -25.68
N TYR A 239 3.92 9.84 -25.05
CA TYR A 239 3.68 8.44 -25.39
C TYR A 239 3.16 7.68 -24.18
N ILE A 240 2.27 6.74 -24.47
CA ILE A 240 1.79 5.70 -23.56
C ILE A 240 2.06 4.35 -24.21
N TYR A 241 1.99 3.26 -23.45
CA TYR A 241 2.51 1.97 -23.90
C TYR A 241 1.43 0.89 -23.80
N GLU A 242 1.40 -0.04 -24.76
CA GLU A 242 0.43 -1.15 -24.70
C GLU A 242 0.87 -2.28 -23.75
N LYS A 243 2.16 -2.32 -23.41
CA LYS A 243 2.75 -3.36 -22.56
C LYS A 243 3.33 -2.79 -21.27
N PRO A 244 3.27 -3.53 -20.15
CA PRO A 244 3.75 -3.07 -18.84
C PRO A 244 5.26 -2.85 -18.79
N GLY A 245 6.04 -3.43 -19.70
CA GLY A 245 7.47 -3.14 -19.83
C GLY A 245 7.78 -1.83 -20.56
N LEU A 246 6.80 -0.93 -20.70
CA LEU A 246 6.89 0.32 -21.47
C LEU A 246 7.40 0.09 -22.90
N THR A 247 6.86 -0.96 -23.54
CA THR A 247 7.14 -1.29 -24.95
C THR A 247 5.88 -1.10 -25.80
N ALA A 248 6.07 -0.96 -27.12
CA ALA A 248 5.02 -0.54 -28.07
C ALA A 248 4.44 0.84 -27.73
N PRO A 249 5.21 1.92 -28.00
CA PRO A 249 4.76 3.29 -27.73
C PRO A 249 3.61 3.69 -28.68
N VAL A 250 2.61 4.34 -28.11
CA VAL A 250 1.44 4.90 -28.78
C VAL A 250 1.37 6.39 -28.42
N PRO A 251 1.30 7.31 -29.39
CA PRO A 251 1.10 8.72 -29.10
C PRO A 251 -0.20 8.93 -28.32
N VAL A 252 -0.18 9.76 -27.28
CA VAL A 252 -1.38 10.04 -26.47
C VAL A 252 -2.52 10.59 -27.32
N GLU A 253 -2.20 11.36 -28.35
CA GLU A 253 -3.17 11.94 -29.30
C GLU A 253 -3.94 10.87 -30.11
N HIS A 254 -3.41 9.65 -30.26
CA HIS A 254 -4.13 8.55 -30.91
C HIS A 254 -5.16 7.89 -29.99
N VAL A 255 -5.05 8.10 -28.68
CA VAL A 255 -5.95 7.57 -27.66
C VAL A 255 -6.90 8.64 -27.13
N LEU A 256 -6.48 9.90 -27.10
CA LEU A 256 -7.31 11.05 -26.75
C LEU A 256 -7.80 11.74 -28.02
N ASN A 257 -8.81 11.14 -28.65
CA ASN A 257 -9.46 11.69 -29.84
C ASN A 257 -10.99 11.53 -29.76
N ASP A 258 -11.69 12.01 -30.81
CA ASP A 258 -13.15 12.02 -30.88
C ASP A 258 -13.81 10.63 -30.78
N ASP A 259 -13.13 9.55 -31.17
CA ASP A 259 -13.64 8.18 -31.05
C ASP A 259 -13.84 7.75 -29.59
N TYR A 260 -13.15 8.42 -28.66
CA TYR A 260 -13.14 8.10 -27.25
C TYR A 260 -14.11 8.93 -26.40
N LYS A 261 -14.92 9.82 -27.00
CA LYS A 261 -15.92 10.64 -26.28
C LYS A 261 -16.88 9.84 -25.40
N ASN A 262 -17.23 8.64 -25.83
CA ASN A 262 -18.14 7.74 -25.12
C ASN A 262 -17.43 6.75 -24.17
N TYR A 263 -16.12 6.85 -24.01
CA TYR A 263 -15.37 6.06 -23.04
C TYR A 263 -15.46 6.70 -21.65
N SER A 264 -15.15 5.90 -20.64
CA SER A 264 -14.78 6.39 -19.31
C SER A 264 -13.29 6.11 -19.12
N ALA A 265 -12.56 7.00 -18.46
CA ALA A 265 -11.14 6.82 -18.18
C ALA A 265 -10.92 6.48 -16.70
N LEU A 266 -10.16 5.44 -16.43
CA LEU A 266 -9.68 5.12 -15.10
C LEU A 266 -8.15 5.15 -15.11
N ILE A 267 -7.57 5.99 -14.25
CA ILE A 267 -6.13 6.08 -14.05
C ILE A 267 -5.80 5.35 -12.75
N ILE A 268 -4.79 4.47 -12.77
CA ILE A 268 -4.31 3.74 -11.59
C ILE A 268 -2.84 4.13 -11.38
N SER A 269 -2.55 4.88 -10.33
CA SER A 269 -1.20 5.34 -9.98
C SER A 269 -1.15 5.79 -8.52
N ASP A 270 0.03 5.69 -7.90
CA ASP A 270 0.30 6.21 -6.56
C ASP A 270 0.33 7.74 -6.49
N ALA A 271 0.39 8.43 -7.63
CA ALA A 271 0.48 9.88 -7.74
C ALA A 271 1.64 10.47 -6.89
N GLY A 272 2.71 9.70 -6.65
CA GLY A 272 3.84 10.08 -5.80
C GLY A 272 3.65 9.83 -4.29
N ALA A 273 2.46 9.43 -3.83
CA ALA A 273 2.18 9.18 -2.41
C ALA A 273 3.03 8.06 -1.79
N ALA A 274 3.44 7.06 -2.58
CA ALA A 274 4.25 5.98 -2.05
C ALA A 274 5.69 6.43 -1.78
N ARG A 275 6.22 7.37 -2.58
CA ARG A 275 7.54 7.99 -2.36
C ARG A 275 7.53 8.98 -1.20
N GLY A 276 6.43 9.73 -1.06
CA GLY A 276 6.21 10.65 0.06
C GLY A 276 7.00 11.96 0.00
N TYR A 277 7.51 12.32 -1.18
CA TYR A 277 8.09 13.64 -1.43
C TYR A 277 7.24 14.42 -2.46
N PHE A 278 7.45 15.73 -2.50
CA PHE A 278 6.78 16.65 -3.40
C PHE A 278 7.60 16.82 -4.70
N ASP A 279 6.93 16.78 -5.83
CA ASP A 279 7.51 16.84 -7.17
C ASP A 279 6.64 17.75 -8.05
N GLU A 280 7.12 18.96 -8.29
CA GLU A 280 6.39 20.01 -9.02
C GLU A 280 6.25 19.68 -10.50
N GLU A 281 7.29 19.12 -11.12
CA GLU A 281 7.28 18.73 -12.54
C GLU A 281 6.22 17.67 -12.80
N ARG A 282 6.11 16.68 -11.91
CA ARG A 282 5.05 15.66 -11.99
C ARG A 282 3.65 16.25 -11.89
N ILE A 283 3.44 17.26 -11.04
CA ILE A 283 2.14 17.95 -10.91
C ILE A 283 1.81 18.67 -12.22
N GLU A 284 2.77 19.44 -12.76
CA GLU A 284 2.59 20.21 -13.99
C GLU A 284 2.27 19.29 -15.17
N ASP A 285 3.04 18.21 -15.33
CA ASP A 285 2.83 17.24 -16.41
C ASP A 285 1.52 16.49 -16.27
N THR A 286 1.13 16.13 -15.05
CA THR A 286 -0.18 15.52 -14.78
C THR A 286 -1.30 16.50 -15.12
N GLY A 287 -1.15 17.78 -14.77
CA GLY A 287 -2.07 18.85 -15.13
C GLY A 287 -2.27 18.95 -16.63
N LYS A 288 -1.18 19.03 -17.42
CA LYS A 288 -1.22 19.06 -18.89
C LYS A 288 -1.93 17.84 -19.48
N PHE A 289 -1.68 16.65 -18.94
CA PHE A 289 -2.36 15.44 -19.39
C PHE A 289 -3.86 15.48 -19.06
N LEU A 290 -4.22 15.90 -17.86
CA LEU A 290 -5.62 15.99 -17.43
C LEU A 290 -6.40 17.03 -18.23
N GLU A 291 -5.80 18.16 -18.57
CA GLU A 291 -6.40 19.16 -19.48
C GLU A 291 -6.73 18.54 -20.84
N LYS A 292 -5.77 17.83 -21.45
CA LYS A 292 -6.00 17.10 -22.70
C LYS A 292 -7.10 16.05 -22.55
N LEU A 293 -7.09 15.29 -21.46
CA LEU A 293 -8.06 14.23 -21.21
C LEU A 293 -9.49 14.78 -21.07
N LYS A 294 -9.65 15.91 -20.36
CA LYS A 294 -10.94 16.59 -20.14
C LYS A 294 -11.60 17.08 -21.44
N LEU A 295 -10.82 17.37 -22.48
CA LEU A 295 -11.35 17.79 -23.79
C LEU A 295 -12.11 16.67 -24.51
N TYR A 296 -11.71 15.41 -24.30
CA TYR A 296 -12.27 14.27 -25.04
C TYR A 296 -13.12 13.36 -24.15
N ILE A 297 -12.80 13.21 -22.87
CA ILE A 297 -13.45 12.23 -21.99
C ILE A 297 -14.07 12.96 -20.80
N HIS A 298 -15.40 12.88 -20.68
CA HIS A 298 -16.13 13.56 -19.60
C HIS A 298 -16.24 12.75 -18.30
N ARG A 299 -16.02 11.43 -18.37
CA ARG A 299 -16.12 10.52 -17.22
C ARG A 299 -14.75 9.96 -16.91
N TYR A 300 -14.11 10.46 -15.87
CA TYR A 300 -12.78 10.06 -15.48
C TYR A 300 -12.63 9.97 -13.97
N ALA A 301 -11.80 9.05 -13.52
CA ALA A 301 -11.46 8.87 -12.11
C ALA A 301 -10.01 8.41 -11.96
N TRP A 302 -9.42 8.74 -10.82
CA TRP A 302 -8.10 8.27 -10.42
C TRP A 302 -8.23 7.31 -9.24
N LEU A 303 -7.60 6.14 -9.30
CA LEU A 303 -7.55 5.16 -8.23
C LEU A 303 -6.12 5.07 -7.71
N ASN A 304 -5.93 5.49 -6.46
CA ASN A 304 -4.65 5.47 -5.80
C ASN A 304 -4.59 4.28 -4.82
N PRO A 305 -3.64 3.34 -5.01
CA PRO A 305 -3.52 2.18 -4.12
C PRO A 305 -2.92 2.53 -2.75
N VAL A 306 -2.35 3.73 -2.60
CA VAL A 306 -1.82 4.24 -1.33
C VAL A 306 -2.96 4.83 -0.49
N PRO A 307 -3.03 4.55 0.84
CA PRO A 307 -4.06 5.12 1.71
C PRO A 307 -4.03 6.65 1.76
N VAL A 308 -5.22 7.28 1.83
CA VAL A 308 -5.41 8.75 1.83
C VAL A 308 -4.52 9.49 2.82
N LYS A 309 -4.27 8.90 3.99
CA LYS A 309 -3.42 9.50 5.05
C LYS A 309 -2.01 9.85 4.56
N ARG A 310 -1.48 9.12 3.56
CA ARG A 310 -0.16 9.33 2.97
C ARG A 310 -0.15 10.26 1.76
N TRP A 311 -1.30 10.78 1.35
CA TRP A 311 -1.35 11.75 0.25
C TRP A 311 -0.90 13.13 0.74
N THR A 312 -1.22 13.47 1.98
CA THR A 312 -0.84 14.73 2.63
C THR A 312 0.67 15.00 2.52
N ALA A 313 1.02 16.23 2.13
CA ALA A 313 2.39 16.69 1.94
C ALA A 313 3.21 15.92 0.88
N ALA A 314 2.54 15.17 -0.01
CA ALA A 314 3.12 14.56 -1.19
C ALA A 314 2.44 15.11 -2.46
N THR A 315 3.05 14.88 -3.62
CA THR A 315 2.49 15.23 -4.95
C THR A 315 1.03 14.79 -5.14
N ALA A 316 0.63 13.70 -4.49
CA ALA A 316 -0.71 13.16 -4.59
C ALA A 316 -1.78 14.11 -4.04
N GLU A 317 -1.47 14.97 -3.07
CA GLU A 317 -2.41 15.94 -2.50
C GLU A 317 -2.91 16.93 -3.57
N ASP A 318 -1.99 17.54 -4.31
CA ASP A 318 -2.32 18.47 -5.39
C ASP A 318 -3.02 17.76 -6.56
N ILE A 319 -2.56 16.57 -6.93
CA ILE A 319 -3.22 15.76 -7.97
C ILE A 319 -4.67 15.42 -7.56
N ALA A 320 -4.93 15.13 -6.28
CA ALA A 320 -6.29 14.85 -5.78
C ALA A 320 -7.25 16.03 -5.97
N GLN A 321 -6.73 17.26 -6.00
CA GLN A 321 -7.54 18.46 -6.22
C GLN A 321 -7.89 18.66 -7.70
N MET A 322 -7.10 18.10 -8.62
CA MET A 322 -7.27 18.28 -10.07
C MET A 322 -8.24 17.28 -10.71
N ILE A 323 -8.40 16.10 -10.09
CA ILE A 323 -9.19 14.97 -10.58
C ILE A 323 -9.86 14.22 -9.42
N PRO A 324 -11.09 13.68 -9.57
CA PRO A 324 -11.69 12.81 -8.56
C PRO A 324 -10.81 11.58 -8.29
N MET A 325 -10.07 11.63 -7.18
CA MET A 325 -9.15 10.59 -6.76
C MET A 325 -9.69 9.79 -5.58
N PHE A 326 -9.63 8.47 -5.70
CA PHE A 326 -10.22 7.50 -4.79
C PHE A 326 -9.14 6.59 -4.22
N ALA A 327 -9.26 6.25 -2.94
CA ALA A 327 -8.40 5.24 -2.33
C ALA A 327 -8.90 3.83 -2.67
N LEU A 328 -8.03 2.85 -2.46
CA LEU A 328 -8.37 1.44 -2.63
C LEU A 328 -9.07 0.86 -1.40
N ASP A 329 -10.32 1.27 -1.21
CA ASP A 329 -11.25 0.70 -0.24
C ASP A 329 -12.62 0.47 -0.88
N GLN A 330 -13.49 -0.29 -0.21
CA GLN A 330 -14.76 -0.72 -0.80
C GLN A 330 -15.71 0.45 -1.07
N ASP A 331 -15.73 1.47 -0.21
CA ASP A 331 -16.63 2.61 -0.32
C ASP A 331 -16.15 3.56 -1.43
N SER A 332 -14.87 3.92 -1.41
CA SER A 332 -14.21 4.70 -2.46
C SER A 332 -14.33 4.05 -3.84
N LEU A 333 -14.22 2.71 -3.93
CA LEU A 333 -14.43 2.00 -5.19
C LEU A 333 -15.89 2.13 -5.67
N ASN A 334 -16.88 2.10 -4.78
CA ASN A 334 -18.27 2.29 -5.15
C ASN A 334 -18.54 3.72 -5.67
N ASP A 335 -17.95 4.72 -5.02
CA ASP A 335 -18.07 6.13 -5.42
C ASP A 335 -17.36 6.40 -6.75
N MET A 336 -16.18 5.81 -6.94
CA MET A 336 -15.47 5.82 -8.21
C MET A 336 -16.34 5.28 -9.35
N ILE A 337 -17.09 4.18 -9.14
CA ILE A 337 -17.99 3.66 -10.17
C ILE A 337 -19.14 4.62 -10.46
N ASN A 338 -19.69 5.30 -9.45
CA ASN A 338 -20.75 6.29 -9.67
C ASN A 338 -20.25 7.42 -10.59
N VAL A 339 -19.02 7.91 -10.37
CA VAL A 339 -18.37 8.90 -11.24
C VAL A 339 -18.15 8.37 -12.65
N LEU A 340 -17.63 7.15 -12.81
CA LEU A 340 -17.42 6.54 -14.13
C LEU A 340 -18.72 6.29 -14.91
N LYS A 341 -19.86 6.21 -14.22
CA LYS A 341 -21.19 6.12 -14.84
C LYS A 341 -21.81 7.49 -15.12
N GLY A 342 -21.26 8.58 -14.61
CA GLY A 342 -21.84 9.92 -14.67
C GLY A 342 -23.05 10.09 -13.74
N GLN A 343 -23.04 9.41 -12.59
CA GLN A 343 -24.09 9.51 -11.55
C GLN A 343 -23.67 10.40 -10.37
N SER A 344 -22.81 11.39 -10.64
CA SER A 344 -22.21 12.29 -9.65
C SER A 344 -23.16 13.39 -9.19
#